data_AF-A0A554MB20-F1
#
_entry.id   AF-A0A554MB20-F1
#
_cell.length_a   1.000
_cell.length_b   1.000
_cell.length_c   1.000
_cell.angle_alpha   90.00
_cell.angle_beta   90.00
_cell.angle_gamma   90.00
#
_symmetry.space_group_name_H-M   'P 1'
#
loop_
_entity.id
_entity.type
_entity.pdbx_description
1 polymer ?
#
loop_
_entity_poly.entity_id
_entity_poly.type
_entity_poly.pdbx_seq_one_letter_code
_entity_poly.pdbx_strand_id
1 'polypeptide(L)'
;YLTIIRIIVGVIALFSGIISIREYYTSKPDVCEVGSSEEQKNKIFKKIEKVMASPNALWLILGVASIAFSVNLIEMMCSLGLPVLFTKTLSMYNLAAWKYYAYILLYVFFYMILNILVVLVAGFTMKFMSVTNKYSRWFRLVAGILMVILGLIFLIRPEMLMF
;
A
#
# COMPACT_ATOMS: atom_id res chain seq x y z
N TYR A 1 0.49 -22.61 2.55
CA TYR A 1 0.36 -21.32 3.28
C TYR A 1 0.45 -20.12 2.36
N LEU A 2 1.53 -19.96 1.57
CA LEU A 2 1.68 -18.85 0.62
C LEU A 2 0.49 -18.71 -0.37
N THR A 3 -0.12 -19.82 -0.80
CA THR A 3 -1.27 -19.81 -1.72
C THR A 3 -2.51 -19.13 -1.15
N ILE A 4 -2.83 -19.34 0.13
CA ILE A 4 -4.03 -18.76 0.76
C ILE A 4 -3.85 -17.25 0.93
N ILE A 5 -2.68 -16.83 1.41
CA ILE A 5 -2.32 -15.41 1.55
C ILE A 5 -2.37 -14.73 0.19
N ARG A 6 -1.83 -15.37 -0.85
CA ARG A 6 -1.86 -14.87 -2.22
C ARG A 6 -3.29 -14.64 -2.73
N ILE A 7 -4.20 -15.60 -2.49
CA ILE A 7 -5.60 -15.48 -2.89
C ILE A 7 -6.27 -14.32 -2.14
N ILE A 8 -6.06 -14.21 -0.82
CA ILE A 8 -6.63 -13.12 -0.01
C ILE A 8 -6.16 -11.76 -0.53
N VAL A 9 -4.84 -11.59 -0.75
CA VAL A 9 -4.27 -10.34 -1.26
C VAL A 9 -4.77 -10.06 -2.69
N GLY A 10 -4.86 -11.07 -3.55
CA GLY A 10 -5.40 -10.92 -4.90
C GLY A 10 -6.86 -10.48 -4.93
N VAL A 11 -7.70 -11.04 -4.05
CA VAL A 11 -9.11 -10.65 -3.91
C VAL A 11 -9.23 -9.22 -3.38
N ILE A 12 -8.45 -8.83 -2.38
CA ILE A 12 -8.43 -7.46 -1.84
C ILE A 12 -7.97 -6.46 -2.92
N ALA A 13 -6.93 -6.81 -3.70
CA ALA A 13 -6.43 -6.00 -4.80
C ALA A 13 -7.47 -5.84 -5.92
N LEU A 14 -8.18 -6.91 -6.28
CA LEU A 14 -9.27 -6.86 -7.25
C LEU A 14 -10.42 -5.98 -6.75
N PHE A 15 -10.85 -6.18 -5.50
CA PHE A 15 -11.97 -5.43 -4.93
C PHE A 15 -11.65 -3.93 -4.84
N SER A 16 -10.47 -3.59 -4.32
CA SER A 16 -9.99 -2.19 -4.23
C SER A 16 -9.77 -1.55 -5.61
N GLY A 17 -9.26 -2.30 -6.59
CA GLY A 17 -9.10 -1.86 -7.97
C GLY A 17 -10.44 -1.58 -8.66
N ILE A 18 -11.42 -2.51 -8.54
CA ILE A 18 -12.76 -2.35 -9.10
C ILE A 18 -13.47 -1.15 -8.48
N ILE A 19 -13.38 -0.96 -7.15
CA ILE A 19 -13.93 0.23 -6.47
C ILE A 19 -13.30 1.49 -7.03
N SER A 20 -11.97 1.53 -7.16
CA SER A 20 -11.24 2.72 -7.66
C SER A 20 -11.66 3.10 -9.07
N ILE A 21 -11.86 2.10 -9.95
CA ILE A 21 -12.36 2.31 -11.32
C ILE A 21 -13.83 2.75 -11.31
N ARG A 22 -14.69 2.08 -10.53
CA ARG A 22 -16.11 2.42 -10.43
C ARG A 22 -16.31 3.85 -9.94
N GLU A 23 -15.51 4.28 -8.98
CA GLU A 23 -15.54 5.63 -8.43
C GLU A 23 -15.07 6.66 -9.47
N TYR A 24 -14.10 6.34 -10.33
CA TYR A 24 -13.73 7.19 -11.46
C TYR A 24 -14.89 7.41 -12.46
N TYR A 25 -15.66 6.36 -12.78
CA TYR A 25 -16.78 6.45 -13.72
C TYR A 25 -18.05 7.04 -13.08
N THR A 26 -18.28 6.77 -11.80
CA THR A 26 -19.43 7.30 -11.05
C THR A 26 -19.23 8.77 -10.69
N SER A 27 -17.96 9.20 -10.53
CA SER A 27 -17.62 10.62 -10.36
C SER A 27 -17.81 11.36 -11.69
N LYS A 28 -18.93 12.08 -11.83
CA LYS A 28 -19.26 12.84 -13.05
C LYS A 28 -18.22 13.97 -13.30
N PRO A 29 -17.78 14.20 -14.55
CA PRO A 29 -16.72 15.17 -14.88
C PRO A 29 -17.15 16.65 -14.85
N ASP A 30 -18.44 16.97 -14.80
CA ASP A 30 -18.92 18.36 -14.96
C ASP A 30 -20.12 18.74 -14.07
N VAL A 31 -20.30 18.02 -12.96
CA VAL A 31 -21.16 18.53 -11.89
C VAL A 31 -20.24 18.76 -10.71
N CYS A 32 -20.03 20.02 -10.39
CA CYS A 32 -19.74 20.45 -9.05
C CYS A 32 -20.60 19.64 -8.06
N GLU A 33 -20.04 18.58 -7.45
CA GLU A 33 -20.36 18.25 -6.07
C GLU A 33 -19.69 19.30 -5.18
N VAL A 34 -20.13 20.55 -5.35
CA VAL A 34 -20.42 21.42 -4.21
C VAL A 34 -21.62 20.76 -3.53
N GLY A 35 -21.33 19.66 -2.84
CA GLY A 35 -22.29 18.67 -2.35
C GLY A 35 -21.71 17.76 -1.27
N SER A 36 -20.38 17.64 -1.17
CA SER A 36 -19.73 17.52 0.14
C SER A 36 -19.23 18.91 0.52
N SER A 37 -20.13 19.67 1.16
CA SER A 37 -19.93 21.05 1.60
C SER A 37 -18.47 21.26 2.03
N GLU A 38 -17.89 22.39 1.67
CA GLU A 38 -16.64 22.84 2.30
C GLU A 38 -16.75 22.76 3.84
N GLU A 39 -17.97 22.87 4.39
CA GLU A 39 -18.27 22.52 5.79
C GLU A 39 -18.11 21.05 6.18
N GLN A 40 -18.35 20.07 5.32
CA GLN A 40 -18.13 18.65 5.63
C GLN A 40 -16.64 18.32 5.68
N LYS A 41 -15.87 18.80 4.69
CA LYS A 41 -14.40 18.68 4.74
C LYS A 41 -13.84 19.44 5.93
N ASN A 42 -14.30 20.67 6.17
CA ASN A 42 -13.94 21.45 7.36
C ASN A 42 -14.47 20.84 8.65
N LYS A 43 -15.63 20.16 8.67
CA LYS A 43 -16.12 19.44 9.86
C LYS A 43 -15.23 18.25 10.14
N ILE A 44 -14.83 17.47 9.14
CA ILE A 44 -13.91 16.35 9.30
C ILE A 44 -12.55 16.87 9.77
N PHE A 45 -12.00 17.90 9.13
CA PHE A 45 -10.75 18.54 9.57
C PHE A 45 -10.85 19.11 10.97
N LYS A 46 -11.92 19.84 11.33
CA LYS A 46 -12.17 20.31 12.70
C LYS A 46 -12.38 19.18 13.68
N LYS A 47 -12.95 18.04 13.27
CA LYS A 47 -13.10 16.85 14.13
C LYS A 47 -11.74 16.20 14.36
N ILE A 48 -10.91 16.09 13.33
CA ILE A 48 -9.53 15.61 13.40
C ILE A 48 -8.70 16.55 14.28
N GLU A 49 -8.82 17.87 14.10
CA GLU A 49 -8.14 18.90 14.91
C GLU A 49 -8.62 18.86 16.36
N LYS A 50 -9.93 18.69 16.60
CA LYS A 50 -10.48 18.52 17.96
C LYS A 50 -10.05 17.20 18.62
N VAL A 51 -9.86 16.13 17.85
CA VAL A 51 -9.31 14.86 18.33
C VAL A 51 -7.82 15.01 18.64
N MET A 52 -7.05 15.71 17.78
CA MET A 52 -5.64 16.03 18.02
C MET A 52 -5.44 17.01 19.19
N ALA A 53 -6.37 17.95 19.40
CA ALA A 53 -6.36 18.92 20.49
C ALA A 53 -6.98 18.39 21.79
N SER A 54 -7.64 17.22 21.75
CA SER A 54 -8.16 16.58 22.96
C SER A 54 -7.01 15.96 23.77
N PRO A 55 -7.04 16.02 25.11
CA PRO A 55 -5.97 15.47 25.96
C PRO A 55 -5.87 13.94 25.94
N ASN A 56 -6.71 13.25 25.17
CA ASN A 56 -6.77 11.79 25.11
C ASN A 56 -5.71 11.22 24.15
N ALA A 57 -4.44 11.61 24.35
CA ALA A 57 -3.29 11.14 23.58
C ALA A 57 -3.25 9.61 23.42
N LEU A 58 -3.75 8.86 24.43
CA LEU A 58 -3.87 7.40 24.39
C LEU A 58 -4.71 6.89 23.20
N TRP A 59 -5.83 7.52 22.88
CA TRP A 59 -6.69 7.09 21.77
C TRP A 59 -6.07 7.43 20.42
N LEU A 60 -5.35 8.55 20.32
CA LEU A 60 -4.61 8.92 19.12
C LEU A 60 -3.45 7.94 18.87
N ILE A 61 -2.69 7.62 19.91
CA ILE A 61 -1.58 6.65 19.85
C ILE A 61 -2.11 5.27 19.44
N LEU A 62 -3.21 4.80 20.05
CA LEU A 62 -3.82 3.52 19.67
C LEU A 62 -4.31 3.51 18.22
N GLY A 63 -4.91 4.61 17.75
CA GLY A 63 -5.34 4.73 16.36
C GLY A 63 -4.17 4.66 15.37
N VAL A 64 -3.12 5.44 15.61
CA VAL A 64 -1.92 5.43 14.76
C VAL A 64 -1.21 4.09 14.82
N ALA A 65 -1.04 3.50 16.01
CA ALA A 65 -0.42 2.20 16.18
C ALA A 65 -1.20 1.09 15.46
N SER A 66 -2.54 1.11 15.52
CA SER A 66 -3.40 0.14 14.83
C SER A 66 -3.26 0.22 13.31
N ILE A 67 -3.26 1.44 12.75
CA ILE A 67 -3.05 1.65 11.31
C ILE A 67 -1.65 1.18 10.90
N ALA A 68 -0.61 1.60 11.64
CA ALA A 68 0.76 1.22 11.36
C ALA A 68 0.97 -0.30 11.42
N PHE A 69 0.39 -0.97 12.43
CA PHE A 69 0.44 -2.40 12.58
C PHE A 69 -0.26 -3.14 11.43
N SER A 70 -1.46 -2.69 11.06
CA SER A 70 -2.24 -3.29 9.97
C SER A 70 -1.52 -3.22 8.63
N VAL A 71 -0.90 -2.07 8.32
CA VAL A 71 -0.12 -1.87 7.08
C VAL A 71 1.11 -2.76 7.08
N ASN A 72 1.89 -2.78 8.16
CA ASN A 72 3.09 -3.62 8.27
C ASN A 72 2.77 -5.11 8.14
N LEU A 73 1.65 -5.58 8.70
CA LEU A 73 1.22 -6.98 8.54
C LEU A 73 0.96 -7.33 7.08
N ILE A 74 0.27 -6.46 6.34
CA ILE A 74 -0.01 -6.65 4.91
C ILE A 74 1.28 -6.66 4.09
N GLU A 75 2.19 -5.71 4.36
CA GLU A 75 3.47 -5.59 3.64
C GLU A 75 4.37 -6.78 3.93
N MET A 76 4.44 -7.21 5.19
CA MET A 76 5.19 -8.40 5.59
C MET A 76 4.66 -9.63 4.85
N MET A 77 3.34 -9.86 4.83
CA MET A 77 2.74 -11.00 4.13
C MET A 77 2.99 -10.97 2.61
N CYS A 78 3.01 -9.79 1.99
CA CYS A 78 3.23 -9.61 0.56
C CYS A 78 4.70 -9.76 0.16
N SER A 79 5.64 -9.27 0.98
CA SER A 79 7.07 -9.30 0.68
C SER A 79 7.80 -10.54 1.20
N LEU A 80 7.27 -11.29 2.17
CA LEU A 80 7.91 -12.49 2.74
C LEU A 80 8.15 -13.61 1.72
N GLY A 81 7.44 -13.62 0.58
CA GLY A 81 7.67 -14.60 -0.48
C GLY A 81 9.08 -14.52 -1.08
N LEU A 82 9.59 -13.30 -1.30
CA LEU A 82 10.90 -13.06 -1.89
C LEU A 82 12.08 -13.59 -1.06
N PRO A 83 12.22 -13.30 0.26
CA PRO A 83 13.31 -13.82 1.07
C PRO A 83 13.22 -15.34 1.27
N VAL A 84 12.01 -15.93 1.32
CA VAL A 84 11.84 -17.39 1.43
C VAL A 84 12.31 -18.10 0.17
N LEU A 85 11.99 -17.56 -1.01
CA LEU A 85 12.53 -18.09 -2.28
C LEU A 85 14.04 -17.89 -2.37
N PHE A 86 14.54 -16.70 -1.99
CA PHE A 86 15.96 -16.38 -2.02
C PHE A 86 16.79 -17.31 -1.13
N THR A 87 16.36 -17.51 0.12
CA THR A 87 17.01 -18.42 1.07
C THR A 87 16.94 -19.87 0.64
N LYS A 88 15.81 -20.32 0.06
CA LYS A 88 15.67 -21.66 -0.54
C LYS A 88 16.66 -21.88 -1.69
N THR A 89 16.84 -20.89 -2.57
CA THR A 89 17.82 -20.97 -3.66
C THR A 89 19.25 -20.97 -3.12
N LEU A 90 19.52 -20.15 -2.10
CA LEU A 90 20.84 -20.05 -1.50
C LEU A 90 21.22 -21.30 -0.69
N SER A 91 20.26 -22.03 -0.13
CA SER A 91 20.52 -23.31 0.56
C SER A 91 20.76 -24.47 -0.40
N MET A 92 20.32 -24.35 -1.67
CA MET A 92 20.59 -25.36 -2.71
C MET A 92 22.03 -25.26 -3.22
N TYR A 93 22.65 -24.08 -3.13
CA TYR A 93 24.07 -23.94 -3.31
C TYR A 93 24.79 -24.14 -1.97
N ASN A 94 25.73 -25.07 -1.87
CA ASN A 94 26.49 -25.33 -0.64
C ASN A 94 27.53 -24.22 -0.37
N LEU A 95 27.08 -23.00 -0.04
CA LEU A 95 27.96 -21.85 0.23
C LEU A 95 28.47 -21.86 1.68
N ALA A 96 29.70 -21.38 1.87
CA ALA A 96 30.23 -21.06 3.18
C ALA A 96 29.34 -20.02 3.92
N ALA A 97 29.15 -20.22 5.23
CA ALA A 97 28.22 -19.44 6.06
C ALA A 97 28.38 -17.92 5.94
N TRP A 98 29.61 -17.41 5.75
CA TRP A 98 29.88 -15.98 5.60
C TRP A 98 29.22 -15.37 4.35
N LYS A 99 29.29 -16.07 3.21
CA LYS A 99 28.65 -15.60 1.97
C LYS A 99 27.13 -15.64 2.10
N TYR A 100 26.59 -16.66 2.77
CA TYR A 100 25.16 -16.80 3.02
C TYR A 100 24.60 -15.59 3.78
N TYR A 101 25.22 -15.20 4.90
CA TYR A 101 24.77 -14.03 5.68
C TYR A 101 25.01 -12.69 4.96
N ALA A 102 26.11 -12.54 4.20
CA ALA A 102 26.37 -11.32 3.44
C ALA A 102 25.29 -11.05 2.39
N TYR A 103 24.83 -12.08 1.65
CA TYR A 103 23.77 -11.96 0.67
C TYR A 103 22.42 -11.60 1.29
N ILE A 104 22.09 -12.20 2.44
CA ILE A 104 20.85 -11.86 3.19
C ILE A 104 20.90 -10.41 3.66
N LEU A 105 22.03 -9.96 4.19
CA LEU A 105 22.19 -8.59 4.70
C LEU A 105 22.05 -7.58 3.56
N LEU A 106 22.65 -7.85 2.39
CA LEU A 106 22.50 -7.01 1.20
C LEU A 106 21.03 -6.93 0.75
N TYR A 107 20.31 -8.05 0.74
CA TYR A 107 18.88 -8.07 0.41
C TYR A 107 18.05 -7.20 1.37
N VAL A 108 18.25 -7.37 2.69
CA VAL A 108 17.53 -6.60 3.72
C VAL A 108 17.83 -5.10 3.61
N PHE A 109 19.07 -4.73 3.28
CA PHE A 109 19.48 -3.35 3.10
C PHE A 109 18.71 -2.65 1.98
N PHE A 110 18.62 -3.25 0.79
CA PHE A 110 17.85 -2.70 -0.32
C PHE A 110 16.36 -2.65 -0.04
N TYR A 111 15.81 -3.70 0.60
CA TYR A 111 14.41 -3.71 1.01
C TYR A 111 14.08 -2.54 1.95
N MET A 112 14.92 -2.27 2.96
CA MET A 112 14.70 -1.19 3.91
C MET A 112 14.80 0.19 3.24
N ILE A 113 15.76 0.39 2.33
CA ILE A 113 15.92 1.64 1.58
C ILE A 113 14.67 1.94 0.75
N LEU A 114 14.13 0.96 0.04
CA LEU A 114 12.93 1.14 -0.79
C LEU A 114 11.73 1.59 0.04
N ASN A 115 11.53 0.98 1.22
CA ASN A 115 10.44 1.35 2.13
C ASN A 115 10.58 2.79 2.64
N ILE A 116 11.78 3.20 3.06
CA ILE A 116 12.06 4.57 3.50
C ILE A 116 11.81 5.57 2.36
N LEU A 117 12.28 5.25 1.15
CA LEU A 117 12.15 6.12 -0.01
C LEU A 117 10.68 6.37 -0.36
N VAL A 118 9.83 5.33 -0.37
CA VAL A 118 8.39 5.48 -0.63
C VAL A 118 7.71 6.39 0.40
N VAL A 119 8.00 6.20 1.69
CA VAL A 119 7.43 7.03 2.77
C VAL A 119 7.91 8.48 2.66
N LEU A 120 9.20 8.70 2.36
CA LEU A 120 9.74 10.04 2.16
C LEU A 120 9.08 10.73 0.96
N VAL A 121 8.98 10.06 -0.18
CA VAL A 121 8.33 10.61 -1.37
C VAL A 121 6.87 10.94 -1.08
N ALA A 122 6.14 10.07 -0.39
CA ALA A 122 4.76 10.34 0.01
C ALA A 122 4.66 11.57 0.92
N GLY A 123 5.51 11.67 1.94
CA GLY A 123 5.55 12.80 2.87
C GLY A 123 5.91 14.13 2.20
N PHE A 124 6.92 14.12 1.32
CA PHE A 124 7.27 15.30 0.52
C PHE A 124 6.15 15.67 -0.46
N THR A 125 5.57 14.69 -1.15
CA THR A 125 4.48 14.93 -2.12
C THR A 125 3.27 15.56 -1.44
N MET A 126 2.87 15.10 -0.24
CA MET A 126 1.77 15.70 0.52
C MET A 126 2.04 17.15 0.94
N LYS A 127 3.31 17.53 1.18
CA LYS A 127 3.67 18.91 1.54
C LYS A 127 3.63 19.86 0.33
N PHE A 128 3.93 19.36 -0.87
CA PHE A 128 4.02 20.18 -2.09
C PHE A 128 2.75 20.15 -2.96
N MET A 129 1.97 19.07 -2.94
CA MET A 129 0.72 18.97 -3.70
C MET A 129 -0.49 19.42 -2.88
N SER A 130 -0.93 20.67 -3.09
CA SER A 130 -2.35 21.00 -2.97
C SER A 130 -3.09 20.29 -4.10
N VAL A 131 -3.43 19.02 -3.88
CA VAL A 131 -3.90 18.07 -4.90
C VAL A 131 -4.99 18.68 -5.77
N THR A 132 -4.64 19.04 -7.01
CA THR A 132 -5.62 19.44 -8.01
C THR A 132 -6.48 18.22 -8.32
N ASN A 133 -7.80 18.33 -8.13
CA ASN A 133 -8.76 17.22 -8.27
C ASN A 133 -8.61 16.42 -9.59
N LYS A 134 -8.14 17.06 -10.68
CA LYS A 134 -7.92 16.39 -11.98
C LYS A 134 -6.79 15.36 -11.96
N TYR A 135 -5.64 15.65 -11.33
CA TYR A 135 -4.47 14.76 -11.34
C TYR A 135 -4.71 13.52 -10.45
N SER A 136 -5.31 13.73 -9.28
CA SER A 136 -5.72 12.65 -8.38
C SER A 136 -6.69 11.67 -9.05
N ARG A 137 -7.64 12.19 -9.84
CA ARG A 137 -8.60 11.37 -10.58
C ARG A 137 -7.92 10.46 -11.60
N TRP A 138 -6.98 10.98 -12.39
CA TRP A 138 -6.22 10.18 -13.36
C TRP A 138 -5.33 9.15 -12.67
N PHE A 139 -4.61 9.55 -11.62
CA PHE A 139 -3.79 8.63 -10.83
C PHE A 139 -4.60 7.49 -10.25
N ARG A 140 -5.82 7.77 -9.77
CA ARG A 140 -6.71 6.76 -9.19
C ARG A 140 -7.20 5.75 -10.22
N LEU A 141 -7.46 6.18 -11.45
CA LEU A 141 -7.81 5.27 -12.54
C LEU A 141 -6.61 4.39 -12.93
N VAL A 142 -5.43 4.99 -13.13
CA VAL A 142 -4.23 4.24 -13.51
C VAL A 142 -3.85 3.23 -12.41
N ALA A 143 -3.84 3.65 -11.16
CA ALA A 143 -3.58 2.78 -10.02
C ALA A 143 -4.64 1.67 -9.89
N GLY A 144 -5.92 1.98 -10.09
CA GLY A 144 -7.01 1.01 -10.06
C GLY A 144 -6.88 -0.06 -11.15
N ILE A 145 -6.58 0.35 -12.39
CA ILE A 145 -6.33 -0.57 -13.51
C ILE A 145 -5.14 -1.47 -13.21
N LEU A 146 -4.02 -0.91 -12.73
CA LEU A 146 -2.86 -1.71 -12.32
C LEU A 146 -3.24 -2.71 -11.22
N MET A 147 -3.98 -2.30 -10.19
CA MET A 147 -4.41 -3.20 -9.11
C MET A 147 -5.32 -4.33 -9.61
N VAL A 148 -6.24 -4.05 -10.55
CA VAL A 148 -7.08 -5.09 -11.15
C VAL A 148 -6.23 -6.07 -11.94
N ILE A 149 -5.33 -5.59 -12.80
CA ILE A 149 -4.46 -6.45 -13.61
C ILE A 149 -3.61 -7.33 -12.70
N LEU A 150 -2.96 -6.74 -11.69
CA LEU A 150 -2.13 -7.48 -10.73
C LEU A 150 -2.96 -8.50 -9.93
N GLY A 151 -4.13 -8.11 -9.43
CA GLY A 151 -5.02 -9.02 -8.71
C GLY A 151 -5.50 -10.19 -9.57
N LEU A 152 -5.78 -9.96 -10.86
CA LEU A 152 -6.18 -11.00 -11.81
C LEU A 152 -5.03 -11.97 -12.09
N ILE A 153 -3.82 -11.45 -12.28
CA ILE A 153 -2.60 -12.28 -12.46
C ILE A 153 -2.35 -13.12 -11.20
N PHE A 154 -2.54 -12.55 -10.02
CA PHE A 154 -2.40 -13.26 -8.75
C PHE A 154 -3.38 -14.43 -8.59
N LEU A 155 -4.59 -14.33 -9.18
CA LEU A 155 -5.67 -15.32 -9.04
C LEU A 155 -5.67 -16.39 -10.16
N ILE A 156 -5.41 -16.01 -11.42
CA ILE A 156 -5.59 -16.90 -12.58
C ILE A 156 -4.29 -17.63 -12.95
N ARG A 157 -3.17 -16.91 -13.04
CA ARG A 157 -1.88 -17.46 -13.51
C ARG A 157 -0.74 -16.98 -12.63
N PRO A 158 -0.64 -17.56 -11.42
CA PRO A 158 0.35 -17.13 -10.45
C PRO A 158 1.80 -17.27 -10.92
N GLU A 159 2.02 -18.17 -11.86
CA GLU A 159 3.28 -18.56 -12.48
C GLU A 159 3.88 -17.52 -13.44
N MET A 160 3.07 -16.59 -14.00
CA MET A 160 3.59 -15.50 -14.84
C MET A 160 4.49 -14.51 -14.09
N LEU A 161 4.42 -14.49 -12.76
CA LEU A 161 5.24 -13.64 -11.88
C LEU A 161 6.36 -14.43 -11.17
N MET A 162 6.38 -15.76 -11.27
CA MET A 162 7.32 -16.62 -10.53
C MET A 162 8.39 -17.24 -11.45
N PHE A 163 8.76 -16.53 -12.52
CA PHE A 163 9.96 -16.87 -13.30
C PHE A 163 11.24 -16.58 -12.51
#